data_AF-A0A954TJW4-F1
#
_entry.id   AF-A0A954TJW4-F1
#
_cell.length_a   1.000
_cell.length_b   1.000
_cell.length_c   1.000
_cell.angle_alpha   90.00
_cell.angle_beta   90.00
_cell.angle_gamma   90.00
#
_symmetry.space_group_name_H-M   'P 1'
#
loop_
_entity.id
_entity.type
_entity.pdbx_description
1 polymer ?
#
loop_
_entity_poly.entity_id
_entity_poly.type
_entity_poly.pdbx_seq_one_letter_code
_entity_poly.pdbx_strand_id
1 'polypeptide(L)'
;RLQPELLSRRLGGRFDLRSRPTPEELNSHSDRLCDAFEDWVYRLYGRDDALAQQRGNRKLYELISRIRHELKPRLRIVLGEAFGCEPNTQPGTPQRDRSFFFSGCYFVASGATTGQPAFVKGVLKDKLEEEQSQVEWTDAALRRHTYFRLFAIVGWIVTGILAILLLVNLLGSA
;
A
#
# COMPACT_ATOMS: atom_id res chain seq x y z
N ARG A 1 -5.34 0.07 26.74
CA ARG A 1 -6.17 0.47 25.58
C ARG A 1 -5.51 1.67 24.93
N LEU A 2 -5.08 1.58 23.66
CA LEU A 2 -4.51 2.74 22.96
C LEU A 2 -5.59 3.80 22.77
N GLN A 3 -5.24 5.07 22.95
CA GLN A 3 -6.15 6.21 22.78
C GLN A 3 -6.65 6.30 21.32
N PRO A 4 -7.91 6.70 21.07
CA PRO A 4 -8.50 6.78 19.72
C PRO A 4 -7.72 7.72 18.78
N GLU A 5 -7.06 8.74 19.33
CA GLU A 5 -6.10 9.62 18.65
C GLU A 5 -4.94 8.87 17.97
N LEU A 6 -4.51 7.72 18.52
CA LEU A 6 -3.43 6.93 17.95
C LEU A 6 -3.91 6.04 16.79
N LEU A 7 -5.22 5.81 16.67
CA LEU A 7 -5.81 5.04 15.57
C LEU A 7 -5.98 5.88 14.29
N SER A 8 -6.07 7.20 14.41
CA SER A 8 -6.07 8.14 13.27
C SER A 8 -4.65 8.51 12.83
N ARG A 9 -3.65 8.37 13.71
CA ARG A 9 -2.24 8.62 13.38
C ARG A 9 -1.69 7.56 12.44
N ARG A 10 -1.35 7.97 11.23
CA ARG A 10 -0.66 7.17 10.23
C ARG A 10 0.85 7.24 10.52
N LEU A 11 1.49 6.10 10.77
CA LEU A 11 2.96 5.97 10.82
C LEU A 11 3.42 5.49 9.45
N GLY A 12 4.07 6.36 8.71
CA GLY A 12 4.37 6.13 7.30
C GLY A 12 4.26 7.41 6.48
N GLY A 13 4.46 7.30 5.18
CA GLY A 13 4.52 8.45 4.29
C GLY A 13 4.03 8.10 2.89
N ARG A 14 3.23 9.01 2.33
CA ARG A 14 2.79 8.94 0.94
C ARG A 14 3.96 9.23 0.01
N PHE A 15 3.98 8.56 -1.12
CA PHE A 15 4.83 8.87 -2.25
C PHE A 15 3.93 9.26 -3.43
N ASP A 16 4.38 10.18 -4.27
CA ASP A 16 3.56 10.66 -5.39
C ASP A 16 3.43 9.57 -6.45
N LEU A 17 2.19 9.20 -6.76
CA LEU A 17 1.85 8.18 -7.75
C LEU A 17 2.04 8.65 -9.20
N ARG A 18 2.20 9.96 -9.40
CA ARG A 18 2.29 10.55 -10.74
C ARG A 18 3.67 10.42 -11.39
N SER A 19 4.69 10.06 -10.62
CA SER A 19 6.07 9.92 -11.06
C SER A 19 6.61 8.52 -10.79
N ARG A 20 7.35 7.96 -11.76
CA ARG A 20 8.08 6.71 -11.55
C ARG A 20 9.21 6.97 -10.54
N PRO A 21 9.24 6.24 -9.42
CA PRO A 21 10.23 6.49 -8.38
C PRO A 21 11.63 6.07 -8.82
N THR A 22 12.60 6.98 -8.70
CA THR A 22 14.01 6.61 -8.82
C THR A 22 14.53 5.96 -7.52
N PRO A 23 15.58 5.12 -7.59
CA PRO A 23 16.20 4.55 -6.39
C PRO A 23 16.62 5.62 -5.38
N GLU A 24 17.17 6.74 -5.83
CA GLU A 24 17.58 7.87 -4.99
C GLU A 24 16.39 8.51 -4.25
N GLU A 25 15.27 8.73 -4.93
CA GLU A 25 14.06 9.28 -4.33
C GLU A 25 13.44 8.34 -3.29
N LEU A 26 13.43 7.04 -3.57
CA LEU A 26 12.94 6.04 -2.60
C LEU A 26 13.85 5.90 -1.40
N ASN A 27 15.16 6.01 -1.60
CA ASN A 27 16.14 6.05 -0.54
C ASN A 27 15.91 7.27 0.37
N SER A 28 15.77 8.46 -0.22
CA SER A 28 15.43 9.68 0.54
C SER A 28 14.07 9.55 1.24
N HIS A 29 13.10 8.92 0.60
CA HIS A 29 11.80 8.63 1.22
C HIS A 29 11.94 7.70 2.43
N SER A 30 12.74 6.64 2.32
CA SER A 30 13.04 5.73 3.42
C SER A 30 13.67 6.45 4.62
N ASP A 31 14.57 7.40 4.35
CA ASP A 31 15.22 8.19 5.39
C ASP A 31 14.20 9.07 6.13
N ARG A 32 13.33 9.79 5.40
CA ARG A 32 12.26 10.61 5.99
C ARG A 32 11.29 9.80 6.85
N LEU A 33 10.97 8.57 6.44
CA LEU A 33 10.11 7.67 7.20
C LEU A 33 10.75 7.27 8.53
N CYS A 34 12.04 6.93 8.51
CA CYS A 34 12.78 6.57 9.72
C CYS A 34 12.99 7.78 10.64
N ASP A 35 13.24 8.97 10.11
CA ASP A 35 13.40 10.18 10.91
C ASP A 35 12.09 10.54 11.65
N ALA A 36 10.94 10.40 10.99
CA ALA A 36 9.63 10.59 11.62
C ALA A 36 9.37 9.59 12.79
N PHE A 37 9.94 8.39 12.72
CA PHE A 37 9.91 7.44 13.83
C PHE A 37 10.76 7.92 15.00
N GLU A 38 11.96 8.42 14.73
CA GLU A 38 12.84 8.95 15.76
C GLU A 38 12.18 10.10 16.50
N ASP A 39 11.56 11.04 15.79
CA ASP A 39 10.80 12.15 16.38
C ASP A 39 9.65 11.67 17.28
N TRP A 40 9.02 10.55 16.93
CA TRP A 40 7.97 9.96 17.77
C TRP A 40 8.55 9.32 19.04
N VAL A 41 9.68 8.62 18.92
CA VAL A 41 10.39 8.04 20.07
C VAL A 41 10.89 9.15 21.01
N TYR A 42 11.46 10.24 20.48
CA TYR A 42 11.89 11.39 21.28
C TYR A 42 10.73 12.08 22.01
N ARG A 43 9.57 12.23 21.35
CA ARG A 43 8.35 12.74 22.03
C ARG A 43 7.88 11.82 23.16
N LEU A 44 8.05 10.51 22.99
CA LEU A 44 7.69 9.55 24.04
C LEU A 44 8.69 9.58 25.20
N TYR A 45 9.96 9.88 24.94
CA TYR A 45 10.97 10.17 25.96
C TYR A 45 10.66 11.42 26.78
N GLY A 46 10.17 12.47 26.14
CA GLY A 46 9.87 13.76 26.78
C GLY A 46 8.58 13.79 27.61
N ARG A 47 7.86 12.66 27.73
CA ARG A 47 6.69 12.55 28.61
C ARG A 47 7.13 12.34 30.06
N ASP A 48 6.62 13.17 30.98
CA ASP A 48 6.98 13.17 32.40
C ASP A 48 6.78 11.80 33.07
N ASP A 49 5.77 11.06 32.63
CA ASP A 49 5.41 9.71 33.03
C ASP A 49 6.42 8.63 32.56
N ALA A 50 7.15 8.87 31.47
CA ALA A 50 8.10 7.91 30.91
C ALA A 50 9.46 7.89 31.61
N LEU A 51 9.88 9.02 32.19
CA LEU A 51 11.15 9.17 32.91
C LEU A 51 11.02 8.83 34.41
N ALA A 52 9.86 9.12 35.01
CA ALA A 52 9.64 8.95 36.44
C ALA A 52 9.49 7.47 36.87
N GLN A 53 8.91 6.60 36.03
CA GLN A 53 8.61 5.22 36.40
C GLN A 53 9.71 4.19 36.06
N GLN A 54 10.60 4.49 35.11
CA GLN A 54 11.68 3.58 34.71
C GLN A 54 12.97 4.37 34.53
N ARG A 55 13.98 4.12 35.40
CA ARG A 55 15.34 4.67 35.29
C ARG A 55 15.90 4.46 33.88
N GLY A 56 15.73 5.46 33.02
CA GLY A 56 16.04 5.39 31.60
C GLY A 56 15.17 4.34 30.90
N ASN A 57 14.26 4.77 30.03
CA ASN A 57 13.40 3.86 29.27
C ASN A 57 14.25 3.08 28.24
N ARG A 58 15.00 2.06 28.71
CA ARG A 58 16.01 1.29 27.95
C ARG A 58 15.43 0.65 26.71
N LYS A 59 14.15 0.27 26.76
CA LYS A 59 13.42 -0.31 25.62
C LYS A 59 13.22 0.70 24.49
N LEU A 60 12.98 1.97 24.82
CA LEU A 60 12.91 3.03 23.80
C LEU A 60 14.29 3.32 23.19
N TYR A 61 15.36 3.15 23.98
CA TYR A 61 16.72 3.38 23.52
C TYR A 61 17.16 2.24 22.59
N GLU A 62 16.82 1.02 22.97
CA GLU A 62 16.99 -0.14 22.13
C GLU A 62 16.19 0.00 20.83
N LEU A 63 14.95 0.50 20.91
CA LEU A 63 14.12 0.75 19.74
C LEU A 63 14.75 1.77 18.79
N ILE A 64 15.23 2.92 19.28
CA ILE A 64 15.86 3.93 18.41
C ILE A 64 17.16 3.39 17.78
N SER A 65 17.94 2.64 18.55
CA SER A 65 19.16 2.01 18.04
C SER A 65 18.87 1.00 16.93
N ARG A 66 17.87 0.14 17.11
CA ARG A 66 17.41 -0.82 16.08
C ARG A 66 16.86 -0.13 14.84
N ILE A 67 16.12 0.98 15.01
CA ILE A 67 15.61 1.74 13.86
C ILE A 67 16.77 2.28 13.02
N ARG A 68 17.78 2.88 13.67
CA ARG A 68 18.96 3.45 12.99
C ARG A 68 19.84 2.41 12.31
N HIS A 69 20.14 1.31 12.99
CA HIS A 69 21.15 0.35 12.54
C HIS A 69 20.58 -0.81 11.73
N GLU A 70 19.31 -1.17 11.94
CA GLU A 70 18.70 -2.30 11.25
C GLU A 70 17.62 -1.87 10.26
N LEU A 71 16.64 -1.06 10.71
CA LEU A 71 15.46 -0.76 9.89
C LEU A 71 15.80 0.18 8.74
N LYS A 72 16.46 1.31 9.01
CA LYS A 72 16.80 2.34 8.01
C LYS A 72 17.61 1.78 6.83
N PRO A 73 18.75 1.07 7.02
CA PRO A 73 19.50 0.52 5.89
C PRO A 73 18.75 -0.58 5.15
N ARG A 74 18.00 -1.45 5.84
CA ARG A 74 17.22 -2.51 5.18
C ARG A 74 16.06 -1.92 4.37
N LEU A 75 15.38 -0.91 4.89
CA LEU A 75 14.28 -0.25 4.20
C LEU A 75 14.77 0.47 2.95
N ARG A 76 15.96 1.08 3.02
CA ARG A 76 16.63 1.70 1.88
C ARG A 76 16.89 0.67 0.77
N ILE A 77 17.47 -0.49 1.11
CA ILE A 77 17.70 -1.58 0.17
C ILE A 77 16.38 -2.07 -0.43
N VAL A 78 15.38 -2.38 0.40
CA VAL A 78 14.09 -2.90 -0.07
C VAL A 78 13.37 -1.90 -0.97
N LEU A 79 13.31 -0.63 -0.59
CA LEU A 79 12.62 0.37 -1.39
C LEU A 79 13.40 0.71 -2.67
N GLY A 80 14.70 0.99 -2.54
CA GLY A 80 15.56 1.37 -3.66
C GLY A 80 15.75 0.25 -4.68
N GLU A 81 16.07 -0.97 -4.25
CA GLU A 81 16.36 -2.07 -5.18
C GLU A 81 15.09 -2.76 -5.70
N ALA A 82 14.03 -2.90 -4.89
CA ALA A 82 12.85 -3.65 -5.32
C ALA A 82 11.83 -2.79 -6.10
N PHE A 83 11.81 -1.46 -5.86
CA PHE A 83 10.82 -0.56 -6.46
C PHE A 83 11.43 0.61 -7.23
N GLY A 84 12.75 0.84 -7.13
CA GLY A 84 13.43 1.90 -7.87
C GLY A 84 13.51 1.58 -9.35
N CYS A 85 13.10 2.53 -10.18
CA CYS A 85 13.18 2.42 -11.64
C CYS A 85 14.41 3.17 -12.13
N GLU A 86 15.37 2.46 -12.76
CA GLU A 86 16.50 3.14 -13.40
C GLU A 86 16.03 3.85 -14.68
N PRO A 87 16.34 5.14 -14.86
CA PRO A 87 15.90 5.92 -16.03
C PRO A 87 16.55 5.48 -17.35
N ASN A 88 17.50 4.54 -17.31
CA ASN A 88 18.34 4.18 -18.45
C ASN A 88 17.94 2.87 -19.15
N THR A 89 16.67 2.46 -19.03
CA THR A 89 16.13 1.41 -19.91
C THR A 89 15.97 2.02 -21.30
N GLN A 90 16.91 1.70 -22.20
CA GLN A 90 16.98 2.20 -23.56
C GLN A 90 15.60 2.24 -24.25
N PRO A 91 15.23 3.34 -24.94
CA PRO A 91 14.01 3.40 -25.72
C PRO A 91 14.15 2.45 -26.93
N GLY A 92 13.69 1.21 -26.77
CA GLY A 92 13.68 0.23 -27.86
C GLY A 92 13.90 -1.23 -27.48
N THR A 93 14.32 -1.55 -26.25
CA THR A 93 14.37 -2.95 -25.80
C THR A 93 13.01 -3.36 -25.21
N PRO A 94 12.37 -4.44 -25.69
CA PRO A 94 11.12 -4.97 -25.12
C PRO A 94 11.40 -5.73 -23.83
N GLN A 95 12.37 -5.28 -23.04
CA GLN A 95 12.59 -5.74 -21.70
C GLN A 95 11.48 -5.11 -20.87
N ARG A 96 10.35 -5.84 -20.77
CA ARG A 96 9.13 -5.49 -20.03
C ARG A 96 9.40 -4.34 -19.07
N ASP A 97 8.80 -3.19 -19.35
CA ASP A 97 8.70 -2.05 -18.45
C ASP A 97 8.00 -2.54 -17.17
N ARG A 98 8.76 -3.18 -16.28
CA ARG A 98 8.30 -3.69 -14.97
C ARG A 98 8.48 -2.60 -13.91
N SER A 99 8.43 -1.35 -14.33
CA SER A 99 8.41 -0.21 -13.42
C SER A 99 7.12 -0.28 -12.61
N PHE A 100 7.22 -0.32 -11.29
CA PHE A 100 6.04 -0.32 -10.43
C PHE A 100 5.77 1.10 -9.95
N PHE A 101 4.51 1.51 -9.99
CA PHE A 101 4.08 2.71 -9.26
C PHE A 101 4.11 2.45 -7.76
N PHE A 102 4.74 3.35 -7.02
CA PHE A 102 4.89 3.24 -5.57
C PHE A 102 4.05 4.32 -4.88
N SER A 103 3.01 3.92 -4.13
CA SER A 103 2.11 4.86 -3.43
C SER A 103 2.65 5.33 -2.07
N GLY A 104 3.61 4.60 -1.49
CA GLY A 104 4.15 4.90 -0.17
C GLY A 104 4.37 3.67 0.69
N CYS A 105 4.96 3.89 1.86
CA CYS A 105 5.25 2.86 2.86
C CYS A 105 4.62 3.22 4.20
N TYR A 106 4.01 2.23 4.85
CA TYR A 106 3.30 2.36 6.12
C TYR A 106 3.72 1.28 7.10
N PHE A 107 3.76 1.64 8.37
CA PHE A 107 4.17 0.76 9.45
C PHE A 107 2.95 0.40 10.29
N VAL A 108 2.84 -0.90 10.57
CA VAL A 108 1.74 -1.46 11.33
C VAL A 108 2.32 -2.29 12.46
N ALA A 109 1.81 -2.06 13.67
CA ALA A 109 2.18 -2.88 14.82
C ALA A 109 1.21 -4.06 14.92
N SER A 110 1.67 -5.24 14.52
CA SER A 110 0.95 -6.49 14.79
C SER A 110 1.14 -6.85 16.27
N GLY A 111 0.17 -6.46 17.08
CA GLY A 111 0.18 -6.67 18.53
C GLY A 111 0.02 -8.14 18.90
N ALA A 112 1.06 -8.96 18.67
CA ALA A 112 1.05 -10.39 18.97
C ALA A 112 0.73 -10.71 20.44
N THR A 113 1.04 -9.79 21.36
CA THR A 113 0.89 -10.00 22.81
C THR A 113 -0.39 -9.38 23.40
N THR A 114 -1.03 -8.42 22.71
CA THR A 114 -2.16 -7.65 23.27
C THR A 114 -3.44 -7.75 22.44
N GLY A 115 -3.42 -8.51 21.34
CA GLY A 115 -4.59 -8.81 20.50
C GLY A 115 -5.21 -7.61 19.80
N GLN A 116 -4.62 -6.43 19.92
CA GLN A 116 -5.13 -5.19 19.35
C GLN A 116 -4.10 -4.69 18.33
N PRO A 117 -4.39 -4.78 17.02
CA PRO A 117 -3.54 -4.16 16.02
C PRO A 117 -3.57 -2.65 16.22
N ALA A 118 -2.41 -2.05 16.48
CA ALA A 118 -2.29 -0.60 16.45
C ALA A 118 -1.92 -0.18 15.01
N PHE A 119 -2.54 0.90 14.53
CA PHE A 119 -2.23 1.58 13.26
C PHE A 119 -2.83 1.00 11.96
N VAL A 120 -3.88 0.17 12.04
CA VAL A 120 -4.47 -0.51 10.86
C VAL A 120 -5.55 0.29 10.14
N LYS A 121 -6.32 1.14 10.85
CA LYS A 121 -7.56 1.70 10.28
C LYS A 121 -7.33 2.67 9.12
N GLY A 122 -6.43 3.64 9.28
CA GLY A 122 -6.23 4.70 8.29
C GLY A 122 -5.52 4.28 6.99
N VAL A 123 -4.83 3.13 6.98
CA VAL A 123 -4.14 2.60 5.79
C VAL A 123 -5.02 1.59 5.06
N LEU A 124 -5.67 0.67 5.80
CA LEU A 124 -6.45 -0.42 5.20
C LEU A 124 -7.87 -0.04 4.79
N LYS A 125 -8.50 0.95 5.44
CA LYS A 125 -9.81 1.45 5.01
C LYS A 125 -9.65 2.65 4.09
N ASP A 126 -9.17 3.77 4.62
CA ASP A 126 -9.22 5.04 3.87
C ASP A 126 -8.28 5.02 2.65
N LYS A 127 -7.02 4.60 2.82
CA LYS A 127 -6.04 4.70 1.71
C LYS A 127 -6.28 3.64 0.65
N LEU A 128 -6.58 2.40 1.04
CA LEU A 128 -6.82 1.32 0.09
C LEU A 128 -8.07 1.58 -0.76
N GLU A 129 -9.13 2.16 -0.19
CA GLU A 129 -10.32 2.56 -0.96
C GLU A 129 -10.02 3.74 -1.92
N GLU A 130 -9.24 4.75 -1.48
CA GLU A 130 -8.84 5.88 -2.33
C GLU A 130 -7.97 5.45 -3.52
N GLU A 131 -6.96 4.60 -3.26
CA GLU A 131 -5.93 4.22 -4.23
C GLU A 131 -6.33 3.02 -5.10
N GLN A 132 -7.44 2.33 -4.80
CA GLN A 132 -7.98 1.23 -5.60
C GLN A 132 -8.24 1.63 -7.06
N SER A 133 -8.55 2.91 -7.30
CA SER A 133 -8.77 3.46 -8.65
C SER A 133 -7.47 3.65 -9.44
N GLN A 134 -6.32 3.68 -8.77
CA GLN A 134 -4.99 3.93 -9.35
C GLN A 134 -4.13 2.66 -9.43
N VAL A 135 -4.73 1.49 -9.24
CA VAL A 135 -4.02 0.21 -9.33
C VAL A 135 -3.67 -0.09 -10.78
N GLU A 136 -2.38 -0.27 -11.02
CA GLU A 136 -1.87 -0.68 -12.32
C GLU A 136 -2.40 -2.09 -12.67
N TRP A 137 -3.10 -2.18 -13.80
CA TRP A 137 -3.59 -3.46 -14.30
C TRP A 137 -2.42 -4.25 -14.86
N THR A 138 -2.04 -5.31 -14.16
CA THR A 138 -1.05 -6.25 -14.69
C THR A 138 -1.51 -6.85 -16.03
N ASP A 139 -0.57 -7.18 -16.91
CA ASP A 139 -0.86 -7.84 -18.20
C ASP A 139 -1.73 -9.10 -18.04
N ALA A 140 -1.55 -9.83 -16.93
CA ALA A 140 -2.35 -11.00 -16.61
C ALA A 140 -3.81 -10.64 -16.31
N ALA A 141 -4.04 -9.54 -15.60
CA ALA A 141 -5.38 -9.04 -15.30
C ALA A 141 -6.09 -8.52 -16.56
N LEU A 142 -5.37 -7.83 -17.46
CA LEU A 142 -5.88 -7.37 -18.75
C LEU A 142 -6.33 -8.54 -19.65
N ARG A 143 -5.51 -9.59 -19.78
CA ARG A 143 -5.89 -10.79 -20.55
C ARG A 143 -7.12 -11.49 -19.96
N ARG A 144 -7.22 -11.55 -18.64
CA ARG A 144 -8.39 -12.16 -17.98
C ARG A 144 -9.65 -11.33 -18.21
N HIS A 145 -9.52 -10.00 -18.22
CA HIS A 145 -10.63 -9.09 -18.50
C HIS A 145 -11.18 -9.26 -19.93
N THR A 146 -10.34 -9.52 -20.93
CA THR A 146 -10.82 -9.76 -22.30
C THR A 146 -11.69 -11.01 -22.43
N TYR A 147 -11.35 -12.09 -21.72
CA TYR A 147 -12.17 -13.31 -21.70
C TYR A 147 -13.51 -13.07 -21.00
N PHE A 148 -13.50 -12.41 -19.84
CA PHE A 148 -14.74 -12.07 -19.14
C PHE A 148 -15.63 -11.14 -19.95
N ARG A 149 -15.05 -10.17 -20.66
CA ARG A 149 -15.82 -9.29 -21.56
C ARG A 149 -16.46 -10.08 -22.69
N LEU A 150 -15.76 -11.04 -23.27
CA LEU A 150 -16.30 -11.89 -24.32
C LEU A 150 -17.46 -12.76 -23.80
N PHE A 151 -17.29 -13.42 -22.66
CA PHE A 151 -18.36 -14.20 -22.03
C PHE A 151 -19.57 -13.35 -21.65
N ALA A 152 -19.35 -12.13 -21.15
CA ALA A 152 -20.43 -11.21 -20.84
C ALA A 152 -21.22 -10.82 -22.09
N ILE A 153 -20.54 -10.50 -23.20
CA ILE A 153 -21.18 -10.16 -24.48
C ILE A 153 -21.99 -11.36 -25.00
N VAL A 154 -21.40 -12.56 -24.99
CA VAL A 154 -22.10 -13.79 -25.39
C VAL A 154 -23.33 -14.03 -24.51
N GLY A 155 -23.20 -13.86 -23.19
CA GLY A 155 -24.32 -13.96 -22.26
C GLY A 155 -25.45 -12.99 -22.59
N TRP A 156 -25.14 -11.71 -22.82
CA TRP A 156 -26.12 -10.70 -23.21
C TRP A 156 -26.81 -11.02 -24.55
N ILE A 157 -26.08 -11.53 -25.54
CA ILE A 157 -26.66 -11.96 -26.81
C ILE A 157 -27.64 -13.11 -26.61
N VAL A 158 -27.26 -14.13 -25.85
CA VAL A 158 -28.11 -15.29 -25.55
C VAL A 158 -29.38 -14.85 -24.82
N THR A 159 -29.25 -14.01 -23.79
CA THR A 159 -30.41 -13.46 -23.06
C THR A 159 -31.32 -12.65 -23.99
N GLY A 160 -30.76 -11.83 -24.88
CA GLY A 160 -31.52 -11.09 -25.88
C GLY A 160 -32.32 -11.99 -26.83
N ILE A 161 -31.68 -13.05 -27.35
CA ILE A 161 -32.34 -14.05 -28.21
C ILE A 161 -33.47 -14.76 -27.47
N LEU A 162 -33.22 -15.18 -26.22
CA LEU A 162 -34.22 -15.88 -25.42
C LEU A 162 -35.44 -14.99 -25.12
N ALA A 163 -35.21 -13.71 -24.84
CA ALA A 163 -36.27 -12.73 -24.62
C ALA A 163 -37.11 -12.49 -25.89
N ILE A 164 -36.47 -12.41 -27.06
CA ILE A 164 -37.18 -12.29 -28.35
C ILE A 164 -38.01 -13.54 -28.64
N LEU A 165 -37.45 -14.74 -28.46
CA LEU A 165 -38.17 -15.99 -28.65
C LEU A 165 -39.38 -16.11 -27.72
N LEU A 166 -39.23 -15.70 -26.46
CA LEU A 166 -40.31 -15.70 -25.48
C LEU A 166 -41.41 -14.71 -25.88
N LEU A 167 -41.05 -13.52 -26.36
CA LEU A 167 -42.01 -12.55 -26.91
C LEU A 167 -42.77 -13.11 -28.12
N VAL A 168 -42.06 -13.72 -29.08
CA VAL A 168 -42.69 -14.33 -30.27
C VAL A 168 -43.67 -15.43 -29.86
N ASN A 169 -43.32 -16.27 -28.89
CA ASN A 169 -44.19 -17.34 -28.41
C ASN A 169 -45.45 -16.78 -27.70
N LEU A 170 -45.29 -15.73 -26.89
CA LEU A 170 -46.43 -15.05 -26.25
C LEU A 170 -47.36 -14.37 -27.26
N LEU A 171 -46.81 -13.74 -28.30
CA LEU A 171 -47.59 -13.11 -29.38
C LEU A 171 -48.24 -14.13 -30.32
N GLY A 172 -47.63 -15.32 -30.50
CA GLY A 172 -48.20 -16.40 -31.32
C GLY A 172 -49.21 -17.28 -30.59
N SER A 173 -49.30 -17.17 -29.25
CA SER A 173 -50.28 -17.88 -28.41
C SER A 173 -51.46 -17.02 -27.96
N ALA A 174 -51.46 -15.72 -28.34
CA ALA A 174 -52.58 -14.79 -28.20
C ALA A 174 -53.35 -14.67 -29.52
#